data_AF-A0AAP7DKW6-F1
#
_entry.id   AF-A0AAP7DKW6-F1
#
_cell.length_a   1.000
_cell.length_b   1.000
_cell.length_c   1.000
_cell.angle_alpha   90.00
_cell.angle_beta   90.00
_cell.angle_gamma   90.00
#
_symmetry.space_group_name_H-M   'P 1'
#
loop_
_entity.id
_entity.type
_entity.pdbx_description
1 polymer ?
#
loop_
_entity_poly.entity_id
_entity_poly.type
_entity_poly.pdbx_seq_one_letter_code
_entity_poly.pdbx_strand_id
1 'polypeptide(L)' 'MPKVACDIENPVVLPISYPCARTKLCSCGCKAEITLGCENYIIIDDWIFAEDSCVTDFFINECGGQRVYA' A
#
# COMPACT_ATOMS: atom_id res chain seq x y z
N MET A 1 -34.34 42.42 17.26
CA MET A 1 -33.04 42.29 16.57
C MET A 1 -32.85 40.81 16.25
N PRO A 2 -32.79 40.38 14.98
CA PRO A 2 -32.55 38.99 14.66
C PRO A 2 -31.07 38.68 14.89
N LYS A 3 -30.79 37.59 15.61
CA LYS A 3 -29.44 37.05 15.74
C LYS A 3 -29.03 36.56 14.36
N VAL A 4 -28.10 37.27 13.73
CA VAL A 4 -27.41 36.82 12.52
C VAL A 4 -26.79 35.48 12.87
N ALA A 5 -27.27 34.41 12.23
CA ALA A 5 -26.55 33.16 12.22
C ALA A 5 -25.20 33.47 11.57
N CYS A 6 -24.12 33.42 12.34
CA CYS A 6 -22.80 33.40 11.75
C CYS A 6 -22.76 32.14 10.89
N ASP A 7 -22.81 32.32 9.58
CA ASP A 7 -22.49 31.27 8.63
C ASP A 7 -21.17 30.67 9.08
N ILE A 8 -21.22 29.43 9.56
CA ILE A 8 -20.02 28.64 9.78
C ILE A 8 -19.50 28.43 8.36
N GLU A 9 -18.54 29.26 7.95
CA GLU A 9 -17.71 29.01 6.78
C GLU A 9 -17.21 27.59 6.94
N ASN A 10 -17.82 26.67 6.19
CA ASN A 10 -17.42 25.28 6.19
C ASN A 10 -15.98 25.32 5.66
N PRO A 11 -14.94 25.15 6.50
CA PRO A 11 -13.59 25.22 6.01
C PRO A 11 -13.54 24.12 4.97
N VAL A 12 -13.28 24.53 3.73
CA VAL A 12 -13.07 23.64 2.59
C VAL A 12 -12.45 22.38 3.14
N VAL A 13 -13.16 21.26 3.07
CA VAL A 13 -12.65 19.96 3.50
C VAL A 13 -11.45 19.72 2.60
N LEU A 14 -10.30 20.20 3.04
CA LEU A 14 -9.02 19.89 2.45
C LEU A 14 -8.99 18.37 2.52
N PRO A 15 -8.69 17.67 1.42
CA PRO A 15 -8.54 16.24 1.49
C PRO A 15 -7.53 15.99 2.61
N ILE A 16 -7.99 15.34 3.68
CA ILE A 16 -7.12 14.89 4.75
C ILE A 16 -6.17 13.94 4.04
N SER A 17 -4.99 14.44 3.70
CA SER A 17 -3.89 13.60 3.30
C SER A 17 -3.54 12.86 4.58
N TYR A 18 -4.16 11.70 4.76
CA TYR A 18 -3.53 10.67 5.58
C TYR A 18 -2.13 10.56 5.01
N PRO A 19 -1.08 10.83 5.78
CA PRO A 19 0.26 10.73 5.24
C PRO A 19 0.42 9.27 4.82
N CYS A 20 0.29 9.01 3.52
CA CYS A 20 0.51 7.70 2.96
C CYS A 20 1.91 7.30 3.44
N ALA A 21 1.94 6.21 4.20
CA ALA A 21 3.10 5.86 4.99
C ALA A 21 4.24 5.42 4.07
N ARG A 22 5.44 5.39 4.67
CA ARG A 22 6.72 4.98 4.08
C ARG A 22 6.55 4.03 2.90
N THR A 23 7.07 4.42 1.74
CA THR A 23 7.14 3.54 0.58
C THR A 23 8.19 2.47 0.80
N LYS A 24 7.85 1.22 0.47
CA LYS A 24 8.80 0.09 0.41
C LYS A 24 8.83 -0.50 -0.99
N LEU A 25 9.95 -1.10 -1.35
CA LEU A 25 10.08 -1.82 -2.61
C LEU A 25 9.64 -3.27 -2.45
N CYS A 26 9.00 -3.80 -3.49
CA CYS A 26 8.64 -5.21 -3.57
C CYS A 26 9.90 -6.10 -3.55
N SER A 27 9.85 -7.12 -2.70
CA SER A 27 10.93 -8.05 -2.42
C SER A 27 11.26 -9.02 -3.56
N CYS A 28 10.35 -9.22 -4.52
CA CYS A 28 10.60 -10.10 -5.66
C CYS A 28 11.59 -9.53 -6.70
N GLY A 29 12.04 -8.28 -6.54
CA GLY A 29 12.98 -7.64 -7.47
C GLY A 29 12.33 -6.89 -8.63
N CYS A 30 10.99 -6.87 -8.74
CA CYS A 30 10.28 -6.13 -9.80
C CYS A 30 10.35 -4.59 -9.65
N LYS A 31 10.90 -4.10 -8.54
CA LYS A 31 11.01 -2.67 -8.18
C LYS A 31 9.67 -1.94 -8.07
N ALA A 32 8.56 -2.68 -7.93
CA ALA A 32 7.28 -2.06 -7.60
C ALA A 32 7.39 -1.34 -6.25
N GLU A 33 6.91 -0.11 -6.22
CA GLU A 33 6.79 0.69 -5.01
C GLU A 33 5.45 0.39 -4.34
N ILE A 34 5.50 0.11 -3.05
CA ILE A 34 4.35 -0.24 -2.22
C ILE A 34 4.21 0.83 -1.16
N THR A 35 3.11 1.58 -1.26
CA THR A 35 2.78 2.66 -0.34
C THR A 35 2.04 2.09 0.87
N LEU A 36 2.77 1.93 1.98
CA LEU A 36 2.21 1.32 3.18
C LEU A 36 1.02 2.13 3.69
N GLY A 37 -0.07 1.44 4.01
CA GLY A 37 -1.31 2.05 4.50
C GLY A 37 -2.22 2.66 3.43
N CYS A 38 -1.80 2.68 2.16
CA CYS A 38 -2.62 3.13 1.04
C CYS A 38 -2.91 2.03 0.01
N GLU A 39 -2.18 0.91 0.08
CA GLU A 39 -2.26 -0.19 -0.89
C GLU A 39 -2.36 -1.55 -0.18
N ASN A 40 -2.85 -2.56 -0.89
CA ASN A 40 -2.81 -3.95 -0.44
C ASN A 40 -1.45 -4.55 -0.76
N TYR A 41 -0.90 -5.33 0.17
CA TYR A 41 0.38 -6.01 0.01
C TYR A 41 0.45 -7.24 0.91
N ILE A 42 1.41 -8.12 0.64
CA ILE A 42 1.62 -9.38 1.34
C ILE A 42 2.92 -9.29 2.14
N ILE A 43 2.93 -9.78 3.38
CA ILE A 43 4.13 -9.88 4.22
C ILE A 43 4.41 -11.34 4.57
N ILE A 44 5.64 -11.80 4.34
CA ILE A 44 6.13 -13.13 4.73
C ILE A 44 7.55 -12.97 5.27
N ASP A 45 7.84 -13.38 6.51
CA ASP A 45 9.17 -13.31 7.14
C ASP A 45 9.91 -11.97 6.92
N ASP A 46 9.20 -10.84 7.13
CA ASP A 46 9.67 -9.46 6.91
C ASP A 46 9.87 -9.02 5.44
N TRP A 47 9.66 -9.91 4.48
CA TRP A 47 9.61 -9.60 3.05
C TRP A 47 8.24 -9.05 2.65
N ILE A 48 8.21 -8.09 1.73
CA ILE A 48 7.01 -7.38 1.28
C ILE A 48 6.78 -7.62 -0.20
N PHE A 49 5.56 -8.00 -0.58
CA PHE A 49 5.21 -8.31 -1.96
C PHE A 49 3.96 -7.55 -2.40
N ALA A 50 3.99 -7.05 -3.64
CA ALA A 50 2.85 -6.31 -4.20
C ALA A 50 1.65 -7.22 -4.52
N GLU A 51 1.92 -8.48 -4.88
CA GLU A 51 0.91 -9.43 -5.38
C GLU A 51 1.41 -10.89 -5.26
N ASP A 52 0.50 -11.86 -5.43
CA ASP A 52 0.78 -13.30 -5.30
C ASP A 52 1.82 -13.82 -6.31
N SER A 53 1.82 -13.26 -7.52
CA SER A 53 2.84 -13.53 -8.54
C SER A 53 4.24 -13.15 -8.04
N CYS A 54 4.38 -12.02 -7.35
CA CYS A 54 5.64 -11.58 -6.77
C CYS A 54 6.15 -12.56 -5.70
N VAL A 55 5.25 -13.10 -4.86
CA VAL A 55 5.60 -14.14 -3.88
C VAL A 55 6.13 -15.37 -4.61
N THR A 56 5.37 -15.84 -5.61
CA THR A 56 5.70 -17.04 -6.38
C THR A 56 7.06 -16.89 -7.08
N ASP A 57 7.27 -15.76 -7.77
CA ASP A 57 8.51 -15.49 -8.50
C ASP A 57 9.71 -15.36 -7.56
N PHE A 58 9.53 -14.74 -6.38
CA PHE A 58 10.59 -14.68 -5.37
C PHE A 58 11.04 -16.08 -4.92
N PHE A 59 10.10 -16.95 -4.52
CA PHE A 59 10.48 -18.29 -4.05
C PHE A 59 11.05 -19.17 -5.17
N ILE A 60 10.64 -18.98 -6.42
CA ILE A 60 11.24 -19.68 -7.56
C ILE A 60 12.67 -19.21 -7.80
N ASN A 61 12.89 -17.90 -7.86
CA ASN A 61 14.17 -17.32 -8.27
C ASN A 61 15.21 -17.35 -7.14
N GLU A 62 14.82 -17.00 -5.91
CA GLU A 62 15.74 -16.81 -4.78
C GLU A 62 15.85 -18.05 -3.90
N CYS A 63 14.80 -18.88 -3.82
CA CYS A 63 14.77 -20.06 -2.93
C CYS A 63 14.83 -21.39 -3.68
N GLY A 64 15.00 -21.38 -5.01
CA GLY A 64 15.05 -22.59 -5.83
C GLY A 64 13.73 -23.35 -5.90
N GLY A 65 12.61 -22.66 -5.66
CA GLY A 65 11.26 -23.22 -5.76
C GLY A 65 10.86 -23.54 -7.20
N GLN A 66 9.75 -24.27 -7.34
CA GLN A 66 9.16 -24.58 -8.64
C GLN A 66 7.63 -24.52 -8.58
N ARG A 67 7.01 -24.21 -9.72
CA ARG A 67 5.54 -24.30 -9.86
C ARG A 67 5.13 -25.76 -9.96
N VAL A 68 4.21 -26.18 -9.10
CA VAL A 68 3.57 -27.51 -9.15
C VAL A 68 2.12 -27.31 -9.57
N TYR A 69 1.72 -28.00 -10.63
CA TYR A 69 0.34 -28.01 -11.10
C TYR A 69 -0.32 -29.33 -10.67
N ALA A 70 -1.53 -29.24 -10.12
CA ALA A 70 -2.34 -30.40 -9.72
C ALA A 70 -3.13 -30.97 -10.91
#